data_AF-A0A2V6P9I9-F1
#
_entry.id   AF-A0A2V6P9I9-F1
#
_cell.length_a   1.000
_cell.length_b   1.000
_cell.length_c   1.000
_cell.angle_alpha   90.00
_cell.angle_beta   90.00
_cell.angle_gamma   90.00
#
_symmetry.space_group_name_H-M   'P 1'
#
loop_
_entity.id
_entity.type
_entity.pdbx_description
1 polymer ?
#
loop_
_entity_poly.entity_id
_entity_poly.type
_entity_poly.pdbx_seq_one_letter_code
_entity_poly.pdbx_strand_id
1 'polypeptide(L)'
;MDMLHEMNAKHAKDFANVSKADTLALHKKNAAAAAGVVRGLSDADLAKSGTVLGGMPAMSVEQIVTGILINHVDDHMKSIRAAVGG
;
A
#
# COMPACT_ATOMS: atom_id res chain seq x y z
N MET A 1 -9.64 -7.21 11.93
CA MET A 1 -8.25 -7.61 11.60
C MET A 1 -8.20 -8.98 10.94
N ASP A 2 -8.99 -9.95 11.39
CA ASP A 2 -9.02 -11.32 10.84
C ASP A 2 -9.22 -11.38 9.31
N MET A 3 -10.17 -10.61 8.76
CA MET A 3 -10.35 -10.55 7.29
C MET A 3 -9.10 -10.07 6.54
N LEU A 4 -8.33 -9.12 7.09
CA LEU A 4 -7.08 -8.68 6.47
C LEU A 4 -6.01 -9.76 6.54
N HIS A 5 -5.94 -10.49 7.66
CA HIS A 5 -5.02 -11.61 7.79
C HIS A 5 -5.34 -12.72 6.80
N GLU A 6 -6.62 -13.05 6.62
CA GLU A 6 -7.06 -14.03 5.63
C GLU A 6 -6.76 -13.59 4.19
N MET A 7 -7.05 -12.34 3.83
CA MET A 7 -6.70 -11.78 2.52
C MET A 7 -5.19 -11.83 2.26
N ASN A 8 -4.38 -11.42 3.25
CA ASN A 8 -2.92 -11.46 3.13
C ASN A 8 -2.40 -12.90 2.99
N ALA A 9 -2.94 -13.84 3.76
CA ALA A 9 -2.58 -15.26 3.66
C ALA A 9 -2.95 -15.84 2.30
N LYS A 10 -4.10 -15.46 1.74
CA LYS A 10 -4.49 -15.84 0.38
C LYS A 10 -3.54 -15.26 -0.66
N HIS A 11 -3.24 -13.96 -0.62
CA HIS A 11 -2.29 -13.34 -1.55
C HIS A 11 -0.90 -13.97 -1.47
N ALA A 12 -0.41 -14.29 -0.27
CA ALA A 12 0.88 -14.96 -0.11
C ALA A 12 0.90 -16.33 -0.82
N LYS A 13 -0.21 -17.09 -0.78
CA LYS A 13 -0.34 -18.36 -1.50
C LYS A 13 -0.46 -18.15 -3.02
N ASP A 14 -1.35 -17.24 -3.43
CA ASP A 14 -1.64 -16.99 -4.85
C ASP A 14 -0.40 -16.48 -5.62
N PHE A 15 0.48 -15.73 -4.94
CA PHE A 15 1.65 -15.09 -5.56
C PHE A 15 3.00 -15.65 -5.09
N ALA A 16 3.02 -16.81 -4.43
CA ALA A 16 4.22 -17.42 -3.86
C ALA A 16 5.37 -17.64 -4.87
N ASN A 17 5.03 -17.86 -6.15
CA ASN A 17 5.97 -18.22 -7.21
C ASN A 17 6.20 -17.10 -8.24
N VAL A 18 5.73 -15.87 -7.97
CA VAL A 18 5.95 -14.74 -8.86
C VAL A 18 7.43 -14.39 -8.90
N SER A 19 7.96 -14.14 -10.10
CA SER A 19 9.37 -13.79 -10.24
C SER A 19 9.66 -12.37 -9.71
N LYS A 20 10.89 -12.14 -9.25
CA LYS A 20 11.35 -10.79 -8.87
C LYS A 20 11.18 -9.79 -10.01
N ALA A 21 11.40 -10.21 -11.26
CA ALA A 21 11.26 -9.36 -12.43
C ALA A 21 9.82 -8.88 -12.59
N ASP A 22 8.85 -9.80 -12.47
CA ASP A 22 7.43 -9.48 -12.57
C ASP A 22 6.97 -8.58 -11.42
N THR A 23 7.41 -8.84 -10.18
CA THR A 23 7.12 -7.98 -9.04
C THR A 23 7.64 -6.56 -9.24
N LEU A 24 8.88 -6.40 -9.74
CA LEU A 24 9.47 -5.09 -10.00
C LEU A 24 8.77 -4.36 -11.14
N ALA A 25 8.38 -5.07 -12.20
CA ALA A 25 7.64 -4.48 -13.31
C ALA A 25 6.27 -3.96 -12.84
N LEU A 26 5.53 -4.76 -12.07
CA LEU A 26 4.25 -4.37 -11.48
C LEU A 26 4.41 -3.19 -10.52
N HIS A 27 5.42 -3.21 -9.66
CA HIS A 27 5.70 -2.14 -8.71
C HIS A 27 5.97 -0.81 -9.43
N LYS A 28 6.85 -0.80 -10.44
CA LYS A 28 7.16 0.41 -11.23
C LYS A 28 5.92 0.99 -11.92
N LYS A 29 5.11 0.13 -12.54
CA LYS A 29 3.85 0.53 -13.17
C LYS A 29 2.91 1.21 -12.17
N ASN A 30 2.69 0.56 -11.03
CA ASN A 30 1.72 1.03 -10.04
C ASN A 30 2.23 2.25 -9.26
N ALA A 31 3.53 2.35 -9.00
CA ALA A 31 4.14 3.53 -8.39
C ALA A 31 3.97 4.77 -9.27
N ALA A 32 4.18 4.66 -10.58
CA ALA A 32 3.95 5.75 -11.51
C ALA A 32 2.47 6.17 -11.55
N ALA A 33 1.54 5.19 -11.59
CA ALA A 33 0.11 5.46 -11.56
C ALA A 33 -0.33 6.14 -10.25
N ALA A 34 0.10 5.62 -9.09
CA ALA A 34 -0.21 6.19 -7.79
C ALA A 34 0.32 7.62 -7.65
N ALA A 35 1.56 7.88 -8.09
CA ALA A 35 2.12 9.22 -8.09
C ALA A 35 1.34 10.17 -9.02
N GLY A 36 0.81 9.66 -10.14
CA GLY A 36 -0.08 10.43 -11.02
C GLY A 36 -1.38 10.83 -10.32
N VAL A 37 -2.01 9.90 -9.60
CA VAL A 37 -3.22 10.17 -8.81
C VAL A 37 -2.94 11.22 -7.75
N VAL A 38 -1.89 11.05 -6.94
CA VAL A 38 -1.56 11.97 -5.85
C VAL A 38 -1.31 13.40 -6.38
N ARG A 39 -0.60 13.54 -7.50
CA ARG A 39 -0.36 14.86 -8.13
C ARG A 39 -1.63 15.51 -8.69
N GLY A 40 -2.67 14.73 -8.96
CA GLY A 40 -3.95 15.22 -9.48
C GLY A 40 -4.96 15.61 -8.40
N LEU A 41 -4.66 15.37 -7.12
CA LEU A 41 -5.57 15.71 -6.02
C LEU A 41 -5.51 17.21 -5.71
N SER A 42 -6.68 17.82 -5.53
CA SER A 42 -6.80 19.16 -4.98
C SER A 42 -6.79 19.14 -3.45
N ASP A 43 -6.55 20.28 -2.81
CA ASP A 43 -6.67 20.42 -1.35
C ASP A 43 -8.07 20.03 -0.84
N ALA A 44 -9.12 20.32 -1.63
CA ALA A 44 -10.49 19.91 -1.32
C ALA A 44 -10.67 18.39 -1.37
N ASP A 45 -9.95 17.69 -2.26
CA ASP A 45 -9.95 16.22 -2.28
C ASP A 45 -9.15 15.66 -1.11
N LEU A 46 -8.02 16.26 -0.76
CA LEU A 46 -7.18 15.88 0.37
C LEU A 46 -7.93 15.96 1.71
N ALA A 47 -8.83 16.94 1.85
CA ALA A 47 -9.65 17.14 3.06
C ALA A 47 -10.83 16.16 3.19
N LYS A 48 -11.23 15.46 2.12
CA LYS A 48 -12.33 14.49 2.20
C LYS A 48 -11.95 13.33 3.10
N SER A 49 -12.90 12.87 3.91
CA SER A 49 -12.70 11.78 4.86
C SER A 49 -13.70 10.66 4.67
N GLY A 50 -13.28 9.43 4.93
CA GLY A 50 -14.14 8.25 4.83
C GLY A 50 -13.55 7.02 5.54
N THR A 51 -14.38 6.00 5.70
CA THR A 51 -13.94 4.72 6.28
C THR A 51 -13.14 3.94 5.25
N VAL A 52 -11.86 3.71 5.54
CA VAL A 52 -10.95 2.93 4.69
C VAL A 52 -10.94 1.45 5.10
N LEU A 53 -10.92 1.19 6.41
CA LEU A 53 -10.94 -0.14 6.98
C LEU A 53 -12.05 -0.22 8.03
N GLY A 54 -12.94 -1.20 7.88
CA GLY A 54 -14.03 -1.42 8.84
C GLY A 54 -13.50 -1.61 10.27
N GLY A 55 -14.10 -0.89 11.22
CA GLY A 55 -13.67 -0.90 12.63
C GLY A 55 -12.56 0.09 12.98
N MET A 56 -12.01 0.82 12.00
CA MET A 56 -11.08 1.94 12.22
C MET A 56 -11.79 3.29 12.05
N PRO A 57 -11.30 4.36 12.70
CA PRO A 57 -11.77 5.72 12.44
C PRO A 57 -11.65 6.08 10.96
N ALA A 58 -12.53 6.98 10.50
CA ALA A 58 -12.41 7.56 9.17
C ALA A 58 -11.06 8.29 9.04
N MET A 59 -10.48 8.23 7.84
CA MET A 59 -9.23 8.92 7.52
C MET A 59 -9.48 9.91 6.39
N SER A 60 -8.80 11.05 6.44
CA SER A 60 -8.74 11.96 5.29
C SER A 60 -7.90 11.35 4.17
N VAL A 61 -8.11 11.80 2.94
CA VAL A 61 -7.26 11.40 1.80
C VAL A 61 -5.80 11.76 2.07
N GLU A 62 -5.52 12.91 2.69
CA GLU A 62 -4.16 13.30 3.10
C GLU A 62 -3.53 12.29 4.09
N GLN A 63 -4.29 11.84 5.09
CA GLN A 63 -3.81 10.86 6.06
C GLN A 63 -3.50 9.51 5.39
N ILE A 64 -4.30 9.10 4.40
CA ILE A 64 -4.05 7.89 3.61
C ILE A 64 -2.76 8.06 2.79
N VAL A 65 -2.60 9.19 2.09
CA VAL A 65 -1.44 9.42 1.24
C VAL A 65 -0.15 9.44 2.07
N THR A 66 -0.13 10.21 3.15
CA THR A 66 1.07 10.36 3.98
C THR A 66 1.38 9.10 4.79
N GLY A 67 0.37 8.56 5.50
CA GLY A 67 0.55 7.42 6.40
C GLY A 67 0.69 6.08 5.70
N ILE A 68 -0.09 5.84 4.63
CA ILE A 68 -0.19 4.51 4.00
C ILE A 68 0.59 4.46 2.68
N LEU A 69 0.42 5.43 1.79
CA LEU A 69 1.09 5.37 0.48
C LEU A 69 2.57 5.72 0.53
N ILE A 70 2.97 6.67 1.38
CA ILE A 70 4.35 7.14 1.49
C ILE A 70 5.07 6.41 2.62
N ASN A 71 4.65 6.60 3.88
CA ASN A 71 5.41 6.13 5.04
C ASN A 71 5.48 4.60 5.14
N HIS A 72 4.42 3.87 4.77
CA HIS A 72 4.38 2.41 4.91
C HIS A 72 5.32 1.68 3.93
N VAL A 73 5.80 2.35 2.88
CA VAL A 73 6.81 1.78 1.96
C VAL A 73 8.11 1.47 2.71
N ASP A 74 8.49 2.31 3.67
CA ASP A 74 9.69 2.08 4.48
C ASP A 74 9.54 0.84 5.36
N ASP A 75 8.35 0.61 5.94
CA ASP A 75 8.09 -0.55 6.77
C ASP A 75 8.10 -1.86 5.96
N HIS A 76 7.57 -1.83 4.73
CA HIS A 76 7.74 -2.92 3.79
C HIS A 76 9.21 -3.18 3.45
N MET A 77 9.99 -2.14 3.19
CA MET A 77 11.41 -2.27 2.86
C MET A 77 12.21 -2.86 4.03
N LYS A 78 11.95 -2.41 5.27
CA LYS A 78 12.54 -3.00 6.48
C LYS A 78 12.20 -4.49 6.62
N SER A 79 10.94 -4.84 6.41
CA SER A 79 10.47 -6.24 6.52
C SER A 79 11.12 -7.14 5.46
N ILE A 80 11.25 -6.65 4.22
CA ILE A 80 11.92 -7.39 3.14
C ILE A 80 13.39 -7.61 3.47
N ARG A 81 14.11 -6.58 3.94
CA ARG A 81 15.52 -6.69 4.35
C ARG A 81 15.70 -7.73 5.46
N ALA A 82 14.89 -7.64 6.51
CA ALA A 82 14.91 -8.60 7.60
C ALA A 82 14.66 -10.04 7.13
N ALA A 83 13.73 -10.24 6.19
CA ALA A 83 13.41 -11.57 5.65
C ALA A 83 14.54 -12.19 4.81
N VAL A 84 15.37 -11.37 4.15
CA VAL A 84 16.49 -11.85 3.32
C VAL A 84 17.85 -11.80 4.03
N GLY A 85 17.86 -11.51 5.34
CA GLY A 85 19.08 -11.46 6.15
C GLY A 85 19.96 -10.23 5.91
N GLY A 86 19.37 -9.12 5.43
CA GLY A 86 20.03 -7.83 5.24
C GLY A 86 19.67 -6.80 6.29
#